data_AF-A0A955N7F3-F1
#
_entry.id   AF-A0A955N7F3-F1
#
_cell.length_a   1.000
_cell.length_b   1.000
_cell.length_c   1.000
_cell.angle_alpha   90.00
_cell.angle_beta   90.00
_cell.angle_gamma   90.00
#
_symmetry.space_group_name_H-M   'P 1'
#
loop_
_entity.id
_entity.type
_entity.pdbx_description
1 polymer ?
#
loop_
_entity_poly.entity_id
_entity_poly.type
_entity_poly.pdbx_seq_one_letter_code
_entity_poly.pdbx_strand_id
1 'polypeptide(L)'
;MTDELLQIELRLLIHRYGKQRILSLLARIGEQTLAELEQQIRELEGKRKVKAPKPSIIDRAISEGRQHPELAESLRALAVRFQNRTFLPNLRVVQRVLDQVEHTKGKLKSREAAVPLLIRSLTKLTPDELKLLLAQHNMPGESDYSLLARAIMGKSTSER
;
A
#
# COMPACT_ATOMS: atom_id res chain seq x y z
N MET A 1 18.20 -15.49 17.10
CA MET A 1 17.65 -16.65 17.84
C MET A 1 17.71 -16.46 19.35
N THR A 2 18.80 -15.92 19.90
CA THR A 2 18.92 -15.65 21.35
C THR A 2 17.91 -14.62 21.88
N ASP A 3 17.63 -13.56 21.12
CA ASP A 3 16.69 -12.51 21.52
C ASP A 3 15.23 -12.98 21.60
N GLU A 4 14.83 -13.94 20.78
CA GLU A 4 13.48 -14.49 20.79
C GLU A 4 13.25 -15.35 22.04
N LEU A 5 14.24 -16.14 22.43
CA LEU A 5 14.18 -16.96 23.64
C LEU A 5 14.11 -16.09 24.90
N LEU A 6 14.94 -15.03 24.96
CA LEU A 6 14.94 -14.08 26.06
C LEU A 6 13.62 -13.30 26.17
N GLN A 7 13.00 -12.95 25.03
CA GLN A 7 11.68 -12.34 24.99
C GLN A 7 10.58 -13.29 25.52
N ILE A 8 10.67 -14.58 25.20
CA ILE A 8 9.72 -15.59 25.68
C ILE A 8 9.86 -15.76 27.20
N GLU A 9 11.09 -15.89 27.71
CA GLU A 9 11.36 -16.02 29.14
C GLU A 9 10.87 -14.79 29.93
N LEU A 10 11.16 -13.58 29.44
CA LEU A 10 10.66 -12.34 30.05
C LEU A 10 9.13 -12.28 30.06
N ARG A 11 8.46 -12.67 28.97
CA ARG A 11 6.99 -12.72 28.92
C ARG A 11 6.42 -13.72 29.93
N LEU A 12 7.06 -14.88 30.06
CA LEU A 12 6.64 -15.94 30.96
C LEU A 12 6.81 -15.50 32.43
N LEU A 13 7.92 -14.83 32.75
CA LEU A 13 8.12 -14.20 34.05
C LEU A 13 7.05 -13.14 34.31
N ILE A 14 6.79 -12.23 33.36
CA ILE A 14 5.78 -11.16 33.50
C ILE A 14 4.40 -11.73 33.77
N HIS A 15 4.05 -12.81 33.09
CA HIS A 15 2.77 -13.48 33.30
C HIS A 15 2.67 -14.11 34.70
N ARG A 16 3.76 -14.68 35.22
CA ARG A 16 3.78 -15.42 36.48
C ARG A 16 3.90 -14.54 37.73
N TYR A 17 4.65 -13.44 37.66
CA TYR A 17 4.98 -12.61 38.83
C TYR A 17 4.45 -11.17 38.74
N GLY A 18 3.92 -10.79 37.57
CA GLY A 18 3.43 -9.45 37.31
C GLY A 18 4.53 -8.47 36.89
N LYS A 19 4.15 -7.53 36.02
CA LYS A 19 5.06 -6.55 35.41
C LYS A 19 5.84 -5.71 36.44
N GLN A 20 5.18 -5.23 37.48
CA GLN A 20 5.81 -4.34 38.46
C GLN A 20 6.91 -5.02 39.29
N ARG A 21 6.70 -6.28 39.69
CA ARG A 21 7.72 -7.05 40.43
C ARG A 21 8.98 -7.27 39.60
N ILE A 22 8.83 -7.57 38.31
CA ILE A 22 9.97 -7.78 37.43
C ILE A 22 10.69 -6.48 37.14
N LEU A 23 9.97 -5.39 36.88
CA LEU A 23 10.59 -4.08 36.72
C LEU A 23 11.36 -3.66 37.98
N SER A 24 10.82 -3.90 39.17
CA SER A 24 11.55 -3.62 40.43
C SER A 24 12.79 -4.48 40.61
N LEU A 25 12.77 -5.74 40.17
CA LEU A 25 13.94 -6.64 40.24
C LEU A 25 14.98 -6.29 39.19
N LEU A 26 14.57 -5.98 37.96
CA LEU A 26 15.45 -5.52 36.90
C LEU A 26 16.10 -4.17 37.25
N ALA A 27 15.35 -3.25 37.85
CA ALA A 27 15.87 -2.00 38.38
C ALA A 27 16.92 -2.25 39.47
N ARG A 28 16.64 -3.18 40.40
CA ARG A 28 17.58 -3.57 41.47
C ARG A 28 18.85 -4.25 40.93
N ILE A 29 18.73 -5.09 39.91
CA ILE A 29 19.87 -5.78 39.28
C ILE A 29 20.72 -4.81 38.45
N GLY A 30 20.07 -3.84 37.79
CA GLY A 30 20.74 -2.83 36.97
C GLY A 30 21.26 -1.62 37.75
N GLU A 31 21.18 -1.62 39.08
CA GLU A 31 21.49 -0.46 39.95
C GLU A 31 20.80 0.85 39.53
N GLN A 32 19.63 0.73 38.90
CA GLN A 32 18.85 1.87 38.40
C GLN A 32 17.59 2.03 39.23
N THR A 33 17.09 3.25 39.32
CA THR A 33 15.77 3.48 39.90
C THR A 33 14.68 3.02 38.94
N LEU A 34 13.53 2.60 39.48
CA LEU A 34 12.38 2.18 38.67
C LEU A 34 11.96 3.29 37.69
N ALA A 35 12.07 4.56 38.10
CA ALA A 35 11.78 5.73 37.28
C ALA A 35 12.75 5.89 36.09
N GLU A 36 14.05 5.69 36.30
CA GLU A 36 15.05 5.74 35.22
C GLU A 36 14.85 4.60 34.24
N LEU A 37 14.53 3.40 34.73
CA LEU A 37 14.29 2.23 33.89
C LEU A 37 13.01 2.40 33.06
N GLU A 38 11.95 2.96 33.65
CA GLU A 38 10.74 3.34 32.89
C GLU A 38 11.02 4.44 31.86
N GLN A 39 11.86 5.42 32.19
CA GLN A 39 12.24 6.48 31.26
C GLN A 39 13.07 5.92 30.10
N GLN A 40 14.03 5.05 30.36
CA GLN A 40 14.81 4.37 29.31
C GLN A 40 13.93 3.48 28.43
N ILE A 41 12.96 2.76 29.01
CA ILE A 41 11.98 2.00 28.22
C ILE A 41 11.17 2.95 27.33
N ARG A 42 10.69 4.09 27.85
CA ARG A 42 9.95 5.08 27.04
C ARG A 42 10.82 5.70 25.95
N GLU A 43 12.09 5.97 26.21
CA GLU A 43 13.03 6.49 25.22
C GLU A 43 13.35 5.46 24.13
N LEU A 44 13.43 4.18 24.48
CA LEU A 44 13.62 3.07 23.54
C LEU A 44 12.34 2.78 22.73
N GLU A 45 11.16 2.87 23.36
CA GLU A 45 9.86 2.73 22.70
C GLU A 45 9.57 3.92 21.77
N GLY A 46 9.90 5.14 22.18
CA GLY A 46 9.76 6.36 21.37
C GLY A 46 10.63 6.37 20.11
N LYS A 47 11.73 5.61 20.09
CA LYS A 47 12.60 5.45 18.92
C LYS A 47 12.10 4.39 17.93
N ARG A 48 11.14 3.54 18.29
CA ARG A 48 10.47 2.68 17.31
C ARG A 48 9.52 3.52 16.48
N LYS A 49 10.03 4.07 15.37
CA LYS A 49 9.19 4.53 14.25
C LYS A 49 8.30 3.36 13.83
N VAL A 50 7.10 3.29 14.38
CA VAL A 50 6.03 2.43 13.89
C VAL A 50 5.83 2.87 12.45
N LYS A 51 6.38 2.09 11.50
CA LYS A 51 6.10 2.31 10.07
C LYS A 51 4.60 2.20 9.95
N ALA A 52 3.94 3.32 9.68
CA ALA A 52 2.52 3.32 9.38
C ALA A 52 2.26 2.22 8.34
N PRO A 53 1.24 1.38 8.53
CA PRO A 53 0.91 0.34 7.57
C PRO A 53 0.75 1.02 6.22
N LYS A 54 1.51 0.55 5.21
CA LYS A 54 1.37 1.07 3.86
C LYS A 54 -0.09 0.87 3.45
N PRO A 55 -0.82 1.93 3.07
CA PRO A 55 -2.22 1.78 2.69
C PRO A 55 -2.32 0.77 1.55
N SER A 56 -3.26 -0.17 1.69
CA SER A 56 -3.49 -1.19 0.69
C SER A 56 -3.87 -0.53 -0.65
N ILE A 57 -3.66 -1.26 -1.75
CA ILE A 57 -4.08 -0.85 -3.09
C ILE A 57 -5.58 -0.49 -3.08
N ILE A 58 -6.36 -1.27 -2.34
CA ILE A 58 -7.80 -1.09 -2.18
C ILE A 58 -8.10 0.18 -1.36
N ASP A 59 -7.36 0.45 -0.28
CA ASP A 59 -7.56 1.65 0.55
C ASP A 59 -7.32 2.93 -0.26
N ARG A 60 -6.33 2.90 -1.16
CA ARG A 60 -6.07 4.01 -2.07
C ARG A 60 -7.21 4.20 -3.08
N ALA A 61 -7.72 3.13 -3.67
CA ALA A 61 -8.86 3.19 -4.58
C ALA A 61 -10.12 3.72 -3.87
N ILE A 62 -10.35 3.34 -2.61
CA ILE A 62 -11.45 3.86 -1.79
C ILE A 62 -11.27 5.35 -1.49
N SER A 63 -10.05 5.77 -1.13
CA SER A 63 -9.75 7.18 -0.86
C SER A 63 -10.00 8.06 -2.08
N GLU A 64 -9.56 7.63 -3.26
CA GLU A 64 -9.75 8.34 -4.53
C GLU A 64 -11.22 8.27 -4.99
N GLY A 65 -11.88 7.13 -4.77
CA GLY A 65 -13.32 6.97 -5.02
C GLY A 65 -14.21 7.85 -4.15
N ARG A 66 -13.77 8.29 -2.96
CA ARG A 66 -14.51 9.30 -2.18
C ARG A 66 -14.52 10.67 -2.85
N GLN A 67 -13.50 10.98 -3.66
CA GLN A 67 -13.42 12.23 -4.42
C GLN A 67 -14.22 12.14 -5.73
N HIS A 68 -14.36 10.93 -6.27
CA HIS A 68 -15.10 10.63 -7.51
C HIS A 68 -16.09 9.48 -7.29
N PRO A 69 -17.25 9.73 -6.65
CA PRO A 69 -18.21 8.69 -6.28
C PRO A 69 -18.70 7.87 -7.49
N GLU A 70 -18.84 8.50 -8.66
CA GLU A 70 -19.23 7.86 -9.92
C GLU A 70 -18.20 6.86 -10.45
N LEU A 71 -16.93 6.97 -10.03
CA LEU A 71 -15.84 6.06 -10.43
C LEU A 71 -15.49 5.05 -9.34
N ALA A 72 -16.02 5.21 -8.12
CA ALA A 72 -15.58 4.48 -6.93
C ALA A 72 -15.69 2.96 -7.08
N GLU A 73 -16.82 2.46 -7.60
CA GLU A 73 -17.03 1.03 -7.83
C GLU A 73 -16.05 0.48 -8.88
N SER A 74 -15.86 1.22 -9.97
CA SER A 74 -14.99 0.81 -11.07
C SER A 74 -13.51 0.80 -10.65
N LEU A 75 -13.08 1.82 -9.91
CA LEU A 75 -11.72 1.91 -9.35
C LEU A 75 -11.45 0.78 -8.36
N ARG A 76 -12.44 0.43 -7.52
CA ARG A 76 -12.32 -0.69 -6.58
C ARG A 76 -12.18 -2.02 -7.31
N ALA A 77 -13.01 -2.26 -8.33
CA ALA A 77 -12.95 -3.48 -9.13
C ALA A 77 -11.60 -3.60 -9.86
N LEU A 78 -11.10 -2.52 -10.46
CA LEU A 78 -9.78 -2.49 -11.11
C LEU A 78 -8.63 -2.68 -10.12
N ALA A 79 -8.72 -2.10 -8.91
CA ALA A 79 -7.73 -2.28 -7.86
C ALA A 79 -7.61 -3.76 -7.43
N VAL A 80 -8.75 -4.45 -7.25
CA VAL A 80 -8.79 -5.88 -6.96
C VAL A 80 -8.18 -6.69 -8.11
N ARG A 81 -8.53 -6.40 -9.36
CA ARG A 81 -7.97 -7.08 -10.53
C ARG A 81 -6.47 -6.85 -10.67
N PHE A 82 -5.99 -5.64 -10.39
CA PHE A 82 -4.58 -5.31 -10.40
C PHE A 82 -3.81 -6.09 -9.32
N GLN A 83 -4.38 -6.20 -8.13
CA GLN A 83 -3.82 -7.02 -7.05
C GLN A 83 -3.73 -8.49 -7.47
N ASN A 84 -4.80 -9.03 -8.04
CA ASN A 84 -4.90 -10.41 -8.54
C ASN A 84 -4.08 -10.69 -9.80
N ARG A 85 -3.35 -9.70 -10.33
CA ARG A 85 -2.58 -9.79 -11.59
C ARG A 85 -3.43 -10.11 -12.82
N THR A 86 -4.74 -9.95 -12.76
CA THR A 86 -5.59 -10.13 -13.94
C THR A 86 -5.48 -8.88 -14.81
N PHE A 87 -5.62 -7.69 -14.21
CA PHE A 87 -5.41 -6.42 -14.91
C PHE A 87 -3.93 -5.99 -14.85
N LEU A 88 -3.33 -5.72 -16.01
CA LEU A 88 -1.92 -5.29 -16.15
C LEU A 88 -0.93 -6.18 -15.38
N PRO A 89 -0.82 -7.48 -15.73
CA PRO A 89 0.02 -8.45 -15.00
C PRO A 89 1.49 -8.04 -14.94
N ASN A 90 1.98 -7.44 -16.03
CA ASN A 90 3.40 -7.18 -16.28
C ASN A 90 3.79 -5.74 -15.97
N LEU A 91 4.87 -5.56 -15.21
CA LEU A 91 5.42 -4.23 -14.88
C LEU A 91 5.75 -3.41 -16.13
N ARG A 92 6.24 -4.04 -17.20
CA ARG A 92 6.51 -3.36 -18.48
C ARG A 92 5.25 -2.72 -19.08
N VAL A 93 4.11 -3.37 -18.94
CA VAL A 93 2.84 -2.87 -19.47
C VAL A 93 2.36 -1.71 -18.61
N VAL A 94 2.43 -1.85 -17.28
CA VAL A 94 2.12 -0.76 -16.34
C VAL A 94 2.98 0.48 -16.60
N GLN A 95 4.29 0.28 -16.81
CA GLN A 95 5.21 1.37 -17.13
C GLN A 95 4.82 2.07 -18.43
N ARG A 96 4.53 1.33 -19.51
CA ARG A 96 4.12 1.95 -20.78
C ARG A 96 2.84 2.77 -20.64
N VAL A 97 1.84 2.27 -19.89
CA VAL A 97 0.61 3.02 -19.62
C VAL A 97 0.91 4.31 -18.89
N LEU A 98 1.73 4.26 -17.83
CA LEU A 98 2.05 5.45 -17.03
C LEU A 98 2.93 6.45 -17.79
N ASP A 99 3.87 5.97 -18.59
CA ASP A 99 4.69 6.80 -19.47
C ASP A 99 3.81 7.57 -20.47
N GLN A 100 2.71 6.98 -20.94
CA GLN A 100 1.74 7.63 -21.82
C GLN A 100 0.83 8.63 -21.10
N VAL A 101 0.36 8.33 -19.88
CA VAL A 101 -0.59 9.20 -19.16
C VAL A 101 0.10 10.39 -18.48
N GLU A 102 1.18 10.13 -17.76
CA GLU A 102 1.79 11.11 -16.85
C GLU A 102 3.17 11.59 -17.30
N HIS A 103 3.68 11.08 -18.44
CA HIS A 103 5.04 11.39 -18.92
C HIS A 103 6.09 11.18 -17.82
N THR A 104 5.89 10.18 -16.97
CA THR A 104 6.76 9.92 -15.83
C THR A 104 8.15 9.52 -16.31
N LYS A 105 9.13 10.40 -16.14
CA LYS A 105 10.54 10.16 -16.53
C LYS A 105 11.29 9.16 -15.63
N GLY A 106 10.58 8.28 -14.92
CA GLY A 106 11.15 7.40 -13.90
C GLY A 106 10.80 5.93 -14.12
N LYS A 107 11.83 5.05 -14.07
CA LYS A 107 11.61 3.60 -14.04
C LYS A 107 10.97 3.19 -12.71
N LEU A 108 9.84 2.49 -12.78
CA LEU A 108 9.19 1.88 -11.62
C LEU A 108 10.02 0.68 -11.13
N LYS A 109 10.26 0.66 -9.82
CA LYS A 109 10.99 -0.44 -9.15
C LYS A 109 10.12 -1.68 -8.95
N SER A 110 8.80 -1.50 -8.82
CA SER A 110 7.85 -2.60 -8.61
C SER A 110 6.45 -2.21 -9.07
N ARG A 111 5.59 -3.21 -9.24
CA ARG A 111 4.18 -3.00 -9.62
C ARG A 111 3.39 -2.30 -8.52
N GLU A 112 3.71 -2.57 -7.25
CA GLU A 112 3.11 -1.89 -6.10
C GLU A 112 3.50 -0.41 -6.05
N ALA A 113 4.74 -0.07 -6.43
CA ALA A 113 5.18 1.32 -6.51
C ALA A 113 4.41 2.12 -7.57
N ALA A 114 3.85 1.44 -8.57
CA ALA A 114 3.05 2.03 -9.63
C ALA A 114 1.60 2.33 -9.22
N VAL A 115 1.11 1.71 -8.14
CA VAL A 115 -0.30 1.81 -7.70
C VAL A 115 -0.78 3.26 -7.53
N PRO A 116 -0.06 4.16 -6.83
CA PRO A 116 -0.54 5.51 -6.62
C PRO A 116 -0.73 6.28 -7.94
N LEU A 117 0.25 6.12 -8.85
CA LEU A 117 0.23 6.78 -10.17
C LEU A 117 -0.85 6.17 -11.05
N LEU A 118 -1.03 4.85 -10.99
CA LEU A 118 -2.04 4.14 -11.76
C LEU A 118 -3.45 4.54 -11.33
N ILE A 119 -3.76 4.52 -10.03
CA ILE A 119 -5.09 4.91 -9.54
C ILE A 119 -5.37 6.38 -9.91
N ARG A 120 -4.40 7.29 -9.74
CA ARG A 120 -4.53 8.70 -10.15
C ARG A 120 -4.69 8.87 -11.66
N SER A 121 -4.12 7.98 -12.45
CA SER A 121 -4.31 7.98 -13.91
C SER A 121 -5.71 7.49 -14.28
N LEU A 122 -6.23 6.48 -13.58
CA LEU A 122 -7.56 5.95 -13.81
C LEU A 122 -8.68 6.94 -13.45
N THR A 123 -8.47 7.84 -12.48
CA THR A 123 -9.45 8.91 -12.17
C THR A 123 -9.59 9.93 -13.30
N LYS A 124 -8.64 10.00 -14.24
CA LYS A 124 -8.73 10.87 -15.42
C LYS A 124 -9.57 10.27 -16.54
N LEU A 125 -9.94 8.99 -16.45
CA LEU A 125 -10.78 8.32 -17.44
C LEU A 125 -12.26 8.61 -17.17
N THR A 126 -13.07 8.58 -18.23
CA THR A 126 -14.51 8.66 -18.11
C THR A 126 -15.07 7.37 -17.48
N PRO A 127 -16.24 7.44 -16.81
CA PRO A 127 -16.87 6.24 -16.23
C PRO A 127 -17.11 5.13 -17.26
N ASP A 128 -17.42 5.50 -18.50
CA ASP A 128 -17.66 4.54 -19.57
C ASP A 128 -16.37 3.84 -20.04
N GLU A 129 -15.25 4.57 -20.10
CA GLU A 129 -13.93 3.99 -20.37
C GLU A 129 -13.49 3.02 -19.27
N LEU A 130 -13.72 3.35 -18.00
CA LEU A 130 -13.43 2.44 -16.88
C LEU A 130 -14.30 1.17 -16.94
N LYS A 131 -15.57 1.30 -17.33
CA LYS A 131 -16.46 0.14 -17.54
C LYS A 131 -16.00 -0.73 -18.70
N LEU A 132 -15.53 -0.13 -19.80
CA LEU A 132 -14.97 -0.87 -20.93
C LEU A 132 -13.74 -1.69 -20.52
N LEU A 133 -12.83 -1.10 -19.72
CA LEU A 133 -11.67 -1.81 -19.16
C LEU A 133 -12.08 -2.98 -18.24
N LEU A 134 -13.22 -2.86 -17.56
CA LEU A 134 -13.77 -3.95 -16.75
C LEU A 134 -14.45 -5.04 -17.58
N ALA A 135 -15.08 -4.68 -18.70
CA ALA A 135 -15.84 -5.60 -19.55
C ALA A 135 -14.95 -6.42 -20.51
N GLN A 136 -13.89 -5.83 -21.07
CA GLN A 136 -13.17 -6.39 -22.21
C GLN A 136 -12.03 -7.36 -21.87
N HIS A 137 -11.76 -7.60 -20.57
CA HIS A 137 -10.77 -8.58 -20.13
C HIS A 137 -11.11 -10.05 -20.50
N ASN A 138 -12.29 -10.29 -21.07
CA ASN A 138 -12.77 -11.60 -21.53
C ASN A 138 -12.70 -11.77 -23.06
N MET A 139 -12.24 -10.78 -23.83
CA MET A 139 -12.16 -10.86 -25.29
C MET A 139 -10.77 -11.38 -25.73
N PRO A 140 -10.66 -12.58 -26.31
CA PRO A 140 -9.40 -13.09 -26.79
C PRO A 140 -8.96 -12.30 -28.03
N GLY A 141 -8.00 -11.39 -27.87
CA GLY A 141 -7.34 -10.70 -28.99
C GLY A 141 -6.98 -9.23 -28.76
N GLU A 142 -7.62 -8.55 -27.80
CA GLU A 142 -7.33 -7.14 -27.52
C GLU A 142 -6.64 -7.00 -26.17
N SER A 143 -5.39 -6.49 -26.16
CA SER A 143 -4.64 -6.35 -24.91
C SER A 143 -5.20 -5.19 -24.08
N ASP A 144 -5.34 -5.36 -22.76
CA ASP A 144 -5.76 -4.29 -21.82
C ASP A 144 -5.00 -2.96 -22.03
N TYR A 145 -3.75 -3.07 -22.52
CA TYR A 145 -2.90 -1.96 -22.90
C TYR A 145 -3.46 -1.14 -24.07
N SER A 146 -3.92 -1.80 -25.13
CA SER A 146 -4.45 -1.13 -26.33
C SER A 146 -5.67 -0.27 -25.99
N LEU A 147 -6.48 -0.73 -25.04
CA LEU A 147 -7.70 -0.06 -24.59
C LEU A 147 -7.40 1.15 -23.72
N LEU A 148 -6.51 0.99 -22.74
CA LEU A 148 -5.99 2.11 -21.95
C LEU A 148 -5.37 3.16 -22.87
N ALA A 149 -4.49 2.76 -23.78
CA ALA A 149 -3.85 3.67 -24.71
C ALA A 149 -4.86 4.44 -25.58
N ARG A 150 -5.94 3.79 -26.04
CA ARG A 150 -7.01 4.46 -26.81
C ARG A 150 -7.82 5.43 -25.96
N ALA A 151 -8.26 5.02 -24.76
CA ALA A 151 -9.02 5.88 -23.86
C ALA A 151 -8.21 7.12 -23.44
N ILE A 152 -6.90 6.95 -23.27
CA ILE A 152 -5.98 8.03 -22.88
C ILE A 152 -5.66 8.94 -24.08
N MET A 153 -5.36 8.39 -25.27
CA MET A 153 -4.99 9.19 -26.45
C MET A 153 -6.18 9.84 -27.16
N GLY A 154 -7.38 9.23 -27.12
CA GLY A 154 -8.59 9.78 -27.72
C GLY A 154 -8.98 11.16 -27.18
N LYS A 155 -8.60 11.48 -25.93
CA LYS A 155 -8.78 12.80 -25.32
C LYS A 155 -7.86 13.90 -25.86
N SER A 156 -6.71 13.56 -26.46
CA SER A 156 -5.76 14.58 -26.95
C SER A 156 -6.15 15.21 -28.29
N THR A 157 -7.13 14.63 -28.99
CA THR A 157 -7.57 15.06 -30.34
C THR A 157 -8.99 15.61 -30.41
N SER A 158 -9.74 15.64 -29.30
CA SER A 158 -11.14 16.11 -29.28
C SER A 158 -11.31 17.40 -28.46
N GLU A 159 -10.36 18.32 -28.58
CA GLU A 159 -10.57 19.75 -28.31
C GLU A 159 -10.14 20.55 -29.55
N ARG A 160 -11.00 20.54 -30.58
CA ARG A 160 -11.11 21.60 -31.60
C ARG A 160 -12.54 21.68 -32.10
#